data_AF-A0A658IF15-F1
#
_entry.id   AF-A0A658IF15-F1
#
_cell.length_a   1.000
_cell.length_b   1.000
_cell.length_c   1.000
_cell.angle_alpha   90.00
_cell.angle_beta   90.00
_cell.angle_gamma   90.00
#
_symmetry.space_group_name_H-M   'P 1'
#
loop_
_entity.id
_entity.type
_entity.pdbx_description
1 polymer ?
#
loop_
_entity_poly.entity_id
_entity_poly.type
_entity_poly.pdbx_seq_one_letter_code
_entity_poly.pdbx_strand_id
1 'polypeptide(L)' 'MAKVTEVYSIGDIVSWTSQANGSWKTKTGTITHVYYDKKGVVTQYAVSVPPKEGSKAKPKMYYPWASALHRECVATYFN' A
#
# COMPACT_ATOMS: atom_id res chain seq x y z
N MET A 1 -9.71 -17.08 -12.65
CA MET A 1 -8.58 -16.52 -11.87
C MET A 1 -9.20 -15.70 -10.74
N ALA A 2 -9.22 -16.24 -9.52
CA ALA A 2 -9.77 -15.51 -8.37
C ALA A 2 -8.83 -14.33 -8.07
N LYS A 3 -9.32 -13.09 -8.20
CA LYS A 3 -8.64 -11.95 -7.60
C LYS A 3 -8.74 -12.14 -6.09
N VAL A 4 -7.61 -12.45 -5.47
CA VAL A 4 -7.50 -12.40 -4.01
C VAL A 4 -7.69 -10.94 -3.61
N THR A 5 -8.90 -10.58 -3.19
CA THR A 5 -9.20 -9.30 -2.57
C THR A 5 -8.79 -9.40 -1.10
N GLU A 6 -7.49 -9.41 -0.83
CA GLU A 6 -6.99 -9.28 0.53
C GLU A 6 -7.37 -7.87 1.03
N VAL A 7 -8.19 -7.83 2.08
CA VAL A 7 -8.55 -6.59 2.77
C VAL A 7 -7.43 -6.28 3.76
N TYR A 8 -6.76 -5.15 3.58
CA TYR A 8 -5.70 -4.71 4.47
C TYR A 8 -6.28 -3.84 5.60
N SER A 9 -5.63 -3.87 6.76
CA SER A 9 -6.03 -3.16 7.96
C SER A 9 -5.12 -1.96 8.23
N ILE A 10 -5.61 -1.03 9.07
CA ILE A 10 -4.79 0.08 9.55
C ILE A 10 -3.61 -0.47 10.34
N GLY A 11 -2.40 -0.01 10.02
CA GLY A 11 -1.14 -0.50 10.58
C GLY A 11 -0.40 -1.50 9.68
N ASP A 12 -1.06 -2.08 8.68
CA ASP A 12 -0.39 -3.01 7.76
C ASP A 12 0.62 -2.29 6.88
N ILE A 13 1.76 -2.94 6.66
CA ILE A 13 2.78 -2.50 5.71
C ILE A 13 2.43 -3.10 4.34
N VAL A 14 2.27 -2.24 3.34
CA VAL A 14 1.90 -2.64 1.98
C VAL A 14 2.88 -2.05 0.97
N SER A 15 3.08 -2.79 -0.11
CA SER A 15 3.89 -2.37 -1.25
C SER A 15 3.03 -2.28 -2.51
N TRP A 16 3.30 -1.28 -3.35
CA TRP A 16 2.65 -1.18 -4.66
C TRP A 16 3.56 -0.53 -5.69
N THR A 17 3.33 -0.87 -6.94
CA THR A 17 4.07 -0.30 -8.07
C THR A 17 3.24 0.81 -8.71
N SER A 18 3.82 2.00 -8.81
CA SER A 18 3.21 3.14 -9.49
C SER A 18 4.14 3.67 -10.56
N GLN A 19 3.59 4.03 -11.72
CA GLN A 19 4.36 4.73 -12.75
C GLN A 19 4.60 6.18 -12.31
N ALA A 20 5.85 6.61 -12.32
CA ALA A 20 6.27 7.97 -12.02
C ALA A 20 7.33 8.40 -13.03
N ASN A 21 7.01 9.43 -13.82
CA ASN A 21 7.92 10.02 -14.81
C ASN A 21 8.50 8.99 -15.79
N GLY A 22 7.65 8.14 -16.38
CA GLY A 22 8.06 7.11 -17.34
C GLY A 22 8.72 5.86 -16.74
N SER A 23 8.99 5.84 -15.43
CA SER A 23 9.56 4.67 -14.74
C SER A 23 8.56 4.07 -13.76
N TRP A 24 8.50 2.75 -13.68
CA TRP A 24 7.76 2.05 -12.64
C TRP A 24 8.56 2.08 -11.33
N LYS A 25 7.92 2.49 -10.24
CA LYS A 25 8.55 2.55 -8.92
C LYS A 25 7.70 1.81 -7.90
N THR A 26 8.33 0.87 -7.20
CA THR A 26 7.77 0.24 -6.01
C THR A 26 7.86 1.20 -4.83
N LYS A 27 6.78 1.27 -4.05
CA LYS A 27 6.66 2.05 -2.83
C LYS A 27 6.20 1.14 -1.73
N THR A 28 6.74 1.33 -0.55
CA THR A 28 6.36 0.61 0.66
C THR A 28 5.94 1.64 1.70
N GLY A 29 4.80 1.40 2.35
CA GLY A 29 4.29 2.30 3.37
C GLY A 29 3.26 1.63 4.25
N THR A 30 2.81 2.36 5.27
CA THR A 30 1.89 1.86 6.28
C THR A 30 0.49 2.40 6.04
N ILE A 31 -0.52 1.54 6.10
CA ILE A 31 -1.92 1.96 5.96
C ILE A 31 -2.32 2.75 7.20
N THR A 32 -2.77 3.98 7.00
CA THR A 32 -3.30 4.84 8.05
C THR A 32 -4.83 4.92 8.01
N HIS A 33 -5.44 4.59 6.88
CA HIS A 33 -6.90 4.61 6.72
C HIS A 33 -7.39 3.68 5.60
N VAL A 34 -8.61 3.18 5.73
CA VAL A 34 -9.28 2.34 4.73
C VAL A 34 -10.59 3.02 4.31
N TYR A 35 -10.77 3.22 3.00
CA TYR A 35 -11.98 3.81 2.44
C TYR A 35 -12.92 2.73 1.91
N TYR A 36 -14.18 2.81 2.33
CA TYR A 36 -15.24 1.88 1.93
C TYR A 36 -16.27 2.59 1.06
N ASP A 37 -16.86 1.86 0.12
CA ASP A 37 -18.04 2.32 -0.58
C ASP A 37 -19.31 2.18 0.29
N LYS A 38 -20.46 2.61 -0.23
CA LYS A 38 -21.75 2.51 0.46
C LYS A 38 -22.21 1.06 0.72
N LYS A 39 -21.59 0.07 0.08
CA LYS A 39 -21.88 -1.35 0.23
C LYS A 39 -20.89 -2.05 1.19
N GLY A 40 -19.96 -1.29 1.79
CA GLY A 40 -18.94 -1.83 2.69
C GLY A 40 -17.75 -2.48 1.96
N VAL A 41 -17.59 -2.24 0.65
CA VAL A 41 -16.48 -2.75 -0.15
C VAL A 41 -15.31 -1.78 -0.09
N VAL A 42 -14.10 -2.28 0.15
CA VAL A 42 -12.90 -1.45 0.17
C VAL A 42 -12.57 -0.94 -1.23
N THR A 43 -12.44 0.38 -1.36
CA THR A 43 -12.14 1.04 -2.63
C THR A 43 -10.71 1.55 -2.68
N GLN A 44 -10.23 2.13 -1.58
CA GLN A 44 -8.95 2.84 -1.53
C GLN A 44 -8.32 2.72 -0.14
N TYR A 45 -7.01 2.86 -0.08
CA TYR A 45 -6.25 2.92 1.15
C TYR A 45 -5.50 4.23 1.24
N ALA A 46 -5.41 4.82 2.43
CA ALA A 46 -4.47 5.90 2.71
C ALA A 46 -3.19 5.27 3.26
N VAL A 47 -2.06 5.49 2.57
CA VAL A 47 -0.78 4.89 2.90
C VAL A 47 0.24 5.98 3.17
N SER A 48 0.85 5.95 4.36
CA SER A 48 1.95 6.84 4.74
C SER A 48 3.28 6.20 4.39
N VAL A 49 4.04 6.85 3.52
CA VAL A 49 5.39 6.41 3.15
C VAL A 49 6.40 7.27 3.91
N PRO A 50 7.25 6.67 4.76
CA PRO A 50 8.29 7.43 5.46
C PRO A 50 9.26 8.05 4.44
N PRO A 51 9.85 9.21 4.77
CA PRO A 51 10.89 9.79 3.93
C PRO A 51 12.08 8.85 3.85
N LYS A 52 12.87 8.97 2.77
CA LYS A 52 14.11 8.22 2.62
C LYS A 52 15.01 8.46 3.84
N GLU A 53 15.68 7.41 4.30
CA GLU A 53 16.61 7.48 5.43
C GLU A 53 17.61 8.63 5.24
N GLY A 54 17.74 9.47 6.27
CA GLY A 54 18.55 10.68 6.25
C GLY A 54 17.86 11.95 5.72
N SER A 55 16.62 11.87 5.24
CA SER A 55 15.87 13.03 4.76
C SER A 55 14.96 13.61 5.85
N LYS A 56 15.04 14.92 6.10
CA LYS A 56 14.12 15.66 7.00
C LYS A 56 12.75 15.95 6.38
N ALA A 57 12.44 15.33 5.24
CA ALA A 57 11.20 15.53 4.53
C ALA A 57 10.01 14.99 5.33
N LYS A 58 8.85 15.63 5.22
CA LYS A 58 7.61 15.11 5.81
C LYS A 58 7.25 13.77 5.14
N PRO A 59 6.70 12.80 5.90
CA PRO A 59 6.14 11.57 5.32
C PRO A 59 5.18 11.91 4.19
N LYS A 60 5.22 11.12 3.11
CA LYS A 60 4.38 11.36 1.95
C LYS A 60 3.17 10.44 1.99
N MET A 61 2.00 11.05 1.99
CA MET A 61 0.73 10.34 1.91
C MET A 61 0.42 9.93 0.48
N TYR A 62 -0.03 8.69 0.29
CA TYR A 62 -0.48 8.14 -0.97
C TYR A 62 -1.87 7.53 -0.80
N TYR A 63 -2.62 7.49 -1.91
CA TYR A 63 -3.99 6.98 -1.93
C TYR A 63 -4.17 5.91 -3.03
N PRO A 64 -3.44 4.79 -2.98
CA PRO A 64 -3.58 3.73 -3.97
C PRO A 64 -4.96 3.07 -3.93
N TRP A 65 -5.47 2.72 -5.11
CA TRP A 65 -6.64 1.86 -5.23
C TRP A 65 -6.38 0.51 -4.60
N ALA A 66 -7.42 -0.10 -4.02
CA ALA A 66 -7.29 -1.43 -3.40
C ALA A 66 -6.75 -2.48 -4.36
N SER A 67 -7.10 -2.39 -5.65
CA SER A 67 -6.63 -3.28 -6.72
C SER A 67 -5.16 -3.10 -7.10
N ALA A 68 -4.52 -2.00 -6.71
CA ALA A 68 -3.13 -1.69 -7.02
C ALA A 68 -2.16 -2.16 -5.93
N LEU A 69 -2.66 -2.50 -4.75
CA LEU A 69 -1.83 -2.99 -3.66
C LEU A 69 -1.45 -4.45 -3.90
N HIS A 70 -0.19 -4.76 -3.63
CA HIS A 70 0.31 -6.11 -3.59
C HIS A 70 0.73 -6.42 -2.16
N ARG A 71 0.37 -7.60 -1.67
CA ARG A 71 0.98 -8.12 -0.46
C ARG A 71 2.44 -8.40 -0.80
N GLU A 72 3.37 -7.81 -0.04
CA GLU A 72 4.63 -8.52 0.12
C GLU A 72 4.26 -9.80 0.86
N CYS A 73 4.18 -10.91 0.12
CA CYS A 73 4.33 -12.22 0.73
C CYS A 73 5.69 -12.17 1.41
N VAL A 74 5.71 -11.81 2.70
CA VAL A 74 6.82 -12.11 3.58
C VAL A 74 6.88 -13.63 3.52
N ALA A 75 7.76 -14.16 2.67
CA ALA A 75 8.17 -15.55 2.71
C ALA A 75 8.74 -15.74 4.09
N THR A 76 7.89 -16.14 5.03
CA THR A 76 8.32 -16.65 6.31
C THR A 76 8.99 -17.96 5.95
N TYR A 77 10.30 -17.90 5.74
CA TYR A 77 11.16 -19.07 5.82
C TYR A 77 11.05 -19.55 7.28
N PHE A 78 10.05 -20.38 7.56
CA PHE A 78 10.11 -21.27 8.71
C PHE A 78 11.17 -22.32 8.35
N ASN A 79 12.33 -22.19 9.00
CA ASN A 79 13.43 -23.14 9.20
C ASN A 79 13.60 -24.22 8.12
#